data_AF-A0A838U4A6-F1
#
_entry.id   AF-A0A838U4A6-F1
#
_cell.length_a   1.000
_cell.length_b   1.000
_cell.length_c   1.000
_cell.angle_alpha   90.00
_cell.angle_beta   90.00
_cell.angle_gamma   90.00
#
_symmetry.space_group_name_H-M   'P 1'
#
loop_
_entity.id
_entity.type
_entity.pdbx_description
1 polymer ?
#
loop_
_entity_poly.entity_id
_entity_poly.type
_entity_poly.pdbx_seq_one_letter_code
_entity_poly.pdbx_strand_id
1 'polypeptide(L)' 'KKQKASRVLKALGLSHEEITGSIRFSMGYQNTREDLEITIIKLKKIITELRKLSEFEFDIKKRK' A
#
# COMPACT_ATOMS: atom_id res chain seq x y z
N LYS A 1 -9.07 -9.17 16.16
CA LYS A 1 -9.01 -7.75 16.61
C LYS A 1 -9.15 -6.88 15.35
N LYS A 2 -10.24 -6.11 15.19
CA LYS A 2 -10.49 -5.30 13.97
C LYS A 2 -9.41 -4.21 13.87
N GLN A 3 -8.74 -4.08 12.72
CA GLN A 3 -7.73 -3.04 12.54
C GLN A 3 -8.41 -1.66 12.60
N LYS A 4 -7.91 -0.77 13.46
CA LYS A 4 -8.43 0.60 13.55
C LYS A 4 -7.88 1.40 12.37
N ALA A 5 -8.79 1.98 11.57
CA ALA A 5 -8.43 2.83 10.44
C ALA A 5 -7.60 4.04 10.89
N SER A 6 -6.61 4.45 10.09
CA SER A 6 -5.77 5.61 10.37
C SER A 6 -6.61 6.89 10.44
N ARG A 7 -6.53 7.59 11.58
CA ARG A 7 -7.23 8.88 11.79
C ARG A 7 -6.79 9.94 10.78
N VAL A 8 -5.50 9.96 10.44
CA VAL A 8 -4.92 10.92 9.50
C VAL A 8 -5.43 10.64 8.09
N LEU A 9 -5.36 9.39 7.63
CA LEU A 9 -5.84 9.03 6.30
C LEU A 9 -7.36 9.22 6.15
N LYS A 10 -8.11 9.00 7.23
CA LYS A 10 -9.54 9.34 7.29
C LYS A 10 -9.79 10.85 7.17
N ALA A 11 -8.97 11.67 7.84
CA ALA A 11 -9.06 13.12 7.73
C ALA A 11 -8.68 13.65 6.34
N LEU A 12 -7.84 12.92 5.59
CA LEU A 12 -7.54 13.21 4.18
C LEU A 12 -8.67 12.81 3.21
N GLY A 13 -9.77 12.23 3.70
CA GLY A 13 -10.92 11.87 2.88
C GLY A 13 -10.79 10.56 2.09
N LEU A 14 -9.82 9.70 2.44
CA LEU A 14 -9.63 8.41 1.77
C LEU A 14 -10.72 7.40 2.14
N SER A 15 -11.07 6.51 1.21
CA SER A 15 -12.04 5.43 1.46
C SER A 15 -11.53 4.44 2.50
N HIS A 16 -12.43 3.68 3.13
CA HIS A 16 -12.03 2.67 4.09
C HIS A 16 -11.12 1.60 3.46
N GLU A 17 -11.32 1.27 2.19
CA GLU A 17 -10.51 0.30 1.45
C GLU A 17 -9.11 0.85 1.18
N GLU A 18 -9.02 2.12 0.75
CA GLU A 18 -7.74 2.82 0.55
C GLU A 18 -6.93 2.89 1.85
N ILE A 19 -7.60 3.17 2.97
CA ILE A 19 -6.95 3.21 4.29
C ILE A 19 -6.45 1.81 4.68
N THR A 20 -7.25 0.77 4.43
CA THR A 20 -6.92 -0.61 4.80
C THR A 20 -5.76 -1.16 3.96
N GLY A 21 -5.69 -0.78 2.67
CA GLY A 21 -4.59 -1.14 1.76
C GLY A 21 -3.36 -0.24 1.85
N SER A 22 -3.35 0.77 2.72
CA SER A 22 -2.25 1.73 2.82
C SER A 22 -1.00 1.12 3.46
N ILE A 23 0.17 1.36 2.85
CA ILE A 23 1.47 0.94 3.37
C ILE A 23 2.36 2.18 3.45
N ARG A 24 3.06 2.36 4.58
CA ARG A 24 4.02 3.45 4.81
C ARG A 24 5.44 2.92 4.78
N PHE A 25 6.25 3.44 3.88
CA PHE A 25 7.70 3.24 3.88
C PHE A 25 8.38 4.44 4.52
N SER A 26 9.27 4.20 5.49
CA SER A 26 10.11 5.20 6.12
C SER A 26 11.56 4.81 5.89
N MET A 27 12.30 5.63 5.16
CA MET A 27 13.72 5.40 4.88
C MET A 27 14.58 6.14 5.90
N GLY A 28 15.74 5.57 6.24
CA GLY A 28 16.76 6.15 7.09
C GLY A 28 18.12 6.15 6.38
N TYR A 29 19.12 6.74 7.04
CA TYR A 29 20.47 6.92 6.48
C TYR A 29 21.16 5.60 6.06
N GLN A 30 20.83 4.50 6.72
CA GLN A 30 21.43 3.18 6.47
C GLN A 30 20.85 2.47 5.23
N ASN A 31 19.78 2.98 4.62
CA ASN A 31 19.19 2.31 3.48
C ASN A 31 20.05 2.49 2.23
N THR A 32 20.33 1.38 1.57
CA THR A 32 21.07 1.37 0.30
C THR A 32 20.12 1.33 -0.88
N ARG A 33 20.65 1.60 -2.08
CA ARG A 33 19.85 1.49 -3.31
C ARG A 33 19.43 0.05 -3.55
N GLU A 34 20.32 -0.88 -3.25
CA GLU A 34 20.14 -2.31 -3.39
C GLU A 34 18.96 -2.81 -2.55
N ASP A 35 18.83 -2.31 -1.30
CA ASP A 35 17.68 -2.62 -0.44
C ASP A 35 16.35 -2.19 -1.07
N LEU A 36 16.33 -1.01 -1.71
CA LEU A 36 15.14 -0.49 -2.38
C LEU A 36 14.79 -1.32 -3.61
N GLU A 37 15.77 -1.70 -4.42
CA GLU A 37 15.56 -2.56 -5.59
C GLU A 37 14.96 -3.92 -5.18
N ILE A 38 15.53 -4.55 -4.14
CA ILE A 38 15.00 -5.80 -3.57
C ILE A 38 13.56 -5.60 -3.06
N THR A 39 13.31 -4.49 -2.37
CA THR A 39 11.98 -4.17 -1.84
C THR A 39 10.96 -4.02 -2.95
N ILE A 40 11.29 -3.30 -4.02
CA ILE A 40 10.39 -3.10 -5.18
C ILE A 40 10.07 -4.43 -5.86
N ILE A 41 11.07 -5.27 -6.11
CA ILE A 41 10.89 -6.58 -6.76
C ILE A 41 9.96 -7.48 -5.93
N LYS A 42 10.23 -7.59 -4.62
CA LYS A 42 9.42 -8.41 -3.72
C LYS A 42 8.00 -7.87 -3.57
N LEU A 43 7.86 -6.56 -3.42
CA LEU A 43 6.55 -5.91 -3.25
C LEU A 43 5.66 -6.13 -4.48
N LYS A 44 6.20 -5.96 -5.69
CA LYS A 44 5.46 -6.23 -6.94
C LYS A 44 4.94 -7.66 -6.98
N LYS A 45 5.78 -8.64 -6.60
CA LYS A 45 5.38 -10.05 -6.55
C LYS A 45 4.22 -10.27 -5.57
N ILE A 46 4.35 -9.76 -4.35
CA ILE A 46 3.34 -9.93 -3.30
C ILE A 46 2.02 -9.27 -3.69
N ILE A 47 2.06 -8.04 -4.22
CA ILE A 47 0.84 -7.33 -4.66
C ILE A 47 0.12 -8.12 -5.76
N THR A 48 0.85 -8.68 -6.72
CA THR A 48 0.25 -9.50 -7.80
C THR A 48 -0.44 -10.74 -7.23
N GLU A 49 0.18 -11.44 -6.28
CA GLU A 49 -0.45 -12.62 -5.66
C GLU A 49 -1.67 -12.24 -4.81
N LEU A 50 -1.60 -11.17 -4.03
CA LEU A 50 -2.74 -10.69 -3.23
C LEU A 50 -3.92 -10.27 -4.12
N ARG A 51 -3.65 -9.64 -5.28
CA ARG A 51 -4.68 -9.24 -6.24
C ARG A 51 -5.38 -10.41 -6.91
N LYS A 52 -4.70 -11.56 -7.11
CA LYS A 52 -5.34 -12.77 -7.66
C LYS A 52 -6.37 -13.36 -6.69
N LEU A 53 -6.15 -13.18 -5.39
CA LEU A 53 -7.01 -13.71 -4.32
C LEU A 53 -8.14 -12.75 -3.95
N SER A 54 -7.97 -11.45 -4.20
CA SER A 54 -8.98 -10.44 -3.91
C SER A 54 -9.81 -10.13 -5.15
N GLU A 55 -11.14 -10.15 -5.04
CA GLU A 55 -12.08 -9.68 -6.07
C GLU A 55 -12.08 -8.14 -6.25
N PHE A 56 -11.09 -7.44 -5.71
CA PHE A 56 -11.02 -5.98 -5.70
C PHE A 56 -10.26 -5.45 -6.93
N GLU A 57 -10.99 -4.81 -7.84
CA GLU A 57 -10.40 -3.95 -8.87
C GLU A 57 -10.28 -2.52 -8.36
N PHE A 58 -9.03 -2.05 -8.23
CA PHE A 58 -8.75 -0.67 -7.86
C PHE A 58 -8.80 0.20 -9.13
N ASP A 59 -9.88 0.96 -9.32
CA ASP A 59 -10.05 1.79 -10.51
C ASP A 59 -9.21 3.07 -10.43
N ILE A 60 -8.06 3.06 -11.12
CA ILE A 60 -7.12 4.19 -11.22
C ILE A 60 -7.77 5.39 -11.95
N LYS A 61 -8.88 5.20 -12.68
CA LYS A 61 -9.53 6.26 -13.46
C LYS A 61 -10.25 7.31 -12.63
N LYS A 62 -10.58 7.05 -11.36
CA LYS A 62 -11.29 8.00 -10.47
C LYS A 62 -10.46 9.21 -10.02
N ARG A 63 -9.15 9.26 -10.32
CA ARG A 63 -8.26 10.36 -9.93
C ARG A 63 -7.88 11.32 -11.08
N LYS A 64 -8.66 11.34 -12.16
CA LYS A 64 -8.55 12.38 -13.21
C LYS A 64 -9.61 13.46 -13.02
#